data_AF-A0A821HX03-F1
#
_entry.id   AF-A0A821HX03-F1
#
_cell.length_a   1.000
_cell.length_b   1.000
_cell.length_c   1.000
_cell.angle_alpha   90.00
_cell.angle_beta   90.00
_cell.angle_gamma   90.00
#
_symmetry.space_group_name_H-M   'P 1'
#
loop_
_entity.id
_entity.type
_entity.pdbx_description
1 polymer ?
#
loop_
_entity_poly.entity_id
_entity_poly.type
_entity_poly.pdbx_seq_one_letter_code
_entity_poly.pdbx_strand_id
1 'polypeptide(L)'
;NKENKTQTFESQTNPQFEHTSQILCANPLHEKLKIDVCNAQSKNEVIAYFEMPIKQIYDTDTMTIDAQTYPLKSVSAPLDKTEIILCLSLFVSTRWVK
;
A
#
# COMPACT_ATOMS: atom_id res chain seq x y z
N ASN A 1 -13.14 11.42 -2.91
CA ASN A 1 -13.42 10.27 -3.79
C ASN A 1 -12.41 10.21 -4.93
N LYS A 2 -11.25 9.60 -4.69
CA LYS A 2 -10.38 9.14 -5.78
C LYS A 2 -10.32 7.63 -5.63
N GLU A 3 -10.80 6.93 -6.65
CA GLU A 3 -10.69 5.49 -6.77
C GLU A 3 -9.20 5.13 -6.75
N ASN A 4 -8.76 4.47 -5.68
CA ASN A 4 -7.50 3.75 -5.72
C ASN A 4 -7.69 2.60 -6.71
N LYS A 5 -6.92 2.61 -7.79
CA LYS A 5 -7.05 1.65 -8.89
C LYS A 5 -6.82 0.23 -8.37
N THR A 6 -7.86 -0.59 -8.36
CA THR A 6 -7.77 -2.02 -8.06
C THR A 6 -7.23 -2.76 -9.28
N GLN A 7 -6.06 -3.40 -9.18
CA GLN A 7 -5.58 -4.34 -10.19
C GLN A 7 -5.98 -5.76 -9.78
N THR A 8 -6.61 -6.50 -10.70
CA THR A 8 -7.05 -7.88 -10.48
C THR A 8 -6.24 -8.83 -11.36
N PHE A 9 -5.82 -9.96 -10.79
CA PHE A 9 -5.12 -11.03 -11.50
C PHE A 9 -5.85 -12.35 -11.30
N GLU A 10 -5.82 -13.21 -12.31
CA GLU A 10 -6.31 -14.59 -12.20
C GLU A 10 -5.28 -15.43 -11.46
N SER A 11 -5.58 -15.78 -10.21
CA SER A 11 -4.97 -16.89 -9.43
C SER A 11 -3.49 -17.17 -9.73
N GLN A 12 -2.62 -16.20 -9.46
CA GLN A 12 -1.16 -16.40 -9.47
C GLN A 12 -0.63 -16.40 -8.02
N THR A 13 0.28 -17.31 -7.71
CA THR A 13 0.94 -17.40 -6.39
C THR A 13 1.95 -16.28 -6.14
N ASN A 14 2.34 -15.54 -7.17
CA ASN A 14 3.22 -14.38 -7.09
C ASN A 14 2.82 -13.32 -8.16
N PRO A 15 1.71 -12.61 -7.96
CA PRO A 15 1.26 -11.60 -8.91
C PRO A 15 2.25 -10.43 -8.95
N GLN A 16 2.62 -9.98 -10.15
CA GLN A 16 3.46 -8.80 -10.33
C GLN A 16 2.62 -7.57 -10.62
N PHE A 17 2.81 -6.53 -9.81
CA PHE A 17 2.13 -5.25 -9.96
C PHE A 17 3.14 -4.21 -10.47
N GLU A 18 3.12 -3.91 -11.77
CA GLU A 18 3.83 -2.74 -12.32
C GLU A 18 2.96 -1.48 -12.19
N HIS A 19 2.53 -1.17 -10.96
CA HIS A 19 1.60 -0.08 -10.71
C HIS A 19 2.15 0.95 -9.74
N THR A 20 2.10 2.21 -10.15
CA THR A 20 2.36 3.36 -9.28
C THR A 20 1.04 4.03 -8.94
N SER A 21 0.73 4.07 -7.64
CA SER A 21 -0.40 4.82 -7.08
C SER A 21 0.10 6.04 -6.31
N GLN A 22 -0.64 7.14 -6.39
CA GLN A 22 -0.35 8.37 -5.64
C GLN A 22 -1.57 8.72 -4.80
N ILE A 23 -1.35 8.89 -3.50
CA ILE A 23 -2.36 9.30 -2.53
C ILE A 23 -1.95 10.61 -1.88
N LEU A 24 -2.92 11.46 -1.57
CA LEU A 24 -2.67 12.68 -0.80
C LEU A 24 -2.61 12.32 0.68
N CYS A 25 -1.51 12.65 1.35
CA CYS A 25 -1.37 12.56 2.80
C CYS A 25 -1.44 13.98 3.37
N ALA A 26 -2.42 14.26 4.23
CA ALA A 26 -2.60 15.60 4.79
C ALA A 26 -1.67 15.82 5.98
N ASN A 27 -1.49 14.79 6.82
CA ASN A 27 -0.58 14.83 7.95
C ASN A 27 0.25 13.54 8.07
N PRO A 28 1.50 13.53 7.56
CA PRO A 28 2.35 12.33 7.56
C PRO A 28 2.73 11.85 8.97
N LEU A 29 2.60 12.69 10.01
CA LEU A 29 2.94 12.33 11.38
C LEU A 29 1.84 11.55 12.11
N HIS A 30 0.61 11.58 11.60
CA HIS A 30 -0.55 10.95 12.25
C HIS A 30 -1.31 9.97 11.35
N GLU A 31 -0.96 9.91 10.06
CA GLU A 31 -1.58 9.02 9.10
C GLU A 31 -0.80 7.71 8.92
N LYS A 32 -1.52 6.69 8.41
CA LYS A 32 -0.98 5.38 8.07
C LYS A 32 -1.32 5.05 6.62
N LEU A 33 -0.39 4.40 5.94
CA LEU A 33 -0.64 3.76 4.66
C LEU A 33 -1.21 2.38 4.94
N LYS A 34 -2.39 2.09 4.38
CA LYS A 34 -3.00 0.76 4.39
C LYS A 34 -3.23 0.30 2.95
N ILE A 35 -2.80 -0.92 2.64
CA ILE A 35 -3.02 -1.57 1.34
C ILE A 35 -3.79 -2.85 1.61
N ASP A 36 -5.02 -2.91 1.11
CA ASP A 36 -5.87 -4.10 1.23
C ASP A 36 -5.66 -5.00 0.00
N VAL A 37 -5.49 -6.29 0.26
CA VAL A 37 -5.48 -7.34 -0.76
C VAL A 37 -6.85 -8.02 -0.72
N CYS A 38 -7.57 -7.92 -1.84
CA CYS A 38 -8.92 -8.43 -1.95
C CYS A 38 -9.00 -9.67 -2.83
N ASN A 39 -9.90 -10.59 -2.48
CA ASN A 39 -10.29 -11.66 -3.40
C ASN A 39 -11.32 -11.12 -4.40
N ALA A 40 -10.90 -11.01 -5.67
CA ALA A 40 -11.74 -10.52 -6.77
C ALA A 40 -12.97 -11.41 -7.04
N GLN A 41 -12.91 -12.70 -6.70
CA GLN A 41 -14.01 -13.64 -6.88
C GLN A 41 -15.02 -13.60 -5.73
N SER A 42 -14.63 -13.06 -4.56
CA SER A 42 -15.46 -12.97 -3.36
C SER A 42 -15.96 -11.55 -3.09
N LYS A 43 -16.53 -10.87 -4.10
CA LYS A 43 -17.07 -9.50 -3.97
C LYS A 43 -16.06 -8.49 -3.37
N ASN A 44 -14.77 -8.62 -3.69
CA ASN A 44 -13.68 -7.80 -3.13
C ASN A 44 -13.54 -7.90 -1.60
N GLU A 45 -13.88 -9.05 -1.01
CA GLU A 45 -13.56 -9.34 0.37
C GLU A 45 -12.05 -9.16 0.64
N VAL A 46 -11.71 -8.42 1.69
CA VAL A 46 -10.32 -8.23 2.12
C VAL A 46 -9.83 -9.51 2.76
N ILE A 47 -8.82 -10.13 2.15
CA ILE A 47 -8.21 -11.38 2.63
C ILE A 47 -6.91 -11.13 3.39
N ALA A 48 -6.21 -10.03 3.06
CA ALA A 48 -4.98 -9.60 3.70
C ALA A 48 -4.84 -8.08 3.66
N TYR A 49 -3.97 -7.53 4.49
CA TYR A 49 -3.59 -6.13 4.40
C TYR A 49 -2.16 -5.86 4.85
N PHE A 50 -1.56 -4.82 4.27
CA PHE A 50 -0.36 -4.16 4.76
C PHE A 50 -0.75 -2.87 5.47
N GLU A 51 -0.09 -2.55 6.58
CA GLU A 51 -0.27 -1.26 7.27
C GLU A 51 1.07 -0.76 7.83
N MET A 52 1.38 0.50 7.55
CA MET A 52 2.58 1.18 8.05
C MET A 52 2.31 2.65 8.38
N PRO A 53 2.83 3.20 9.50
CA PRO A 53 2.81 4.64 9.76
C PRO A 53 3.56 5.42 8.67
N ILE A 54 2.94 6.47 8.13
CA ILE A 54 3.58 7.31 7.09
C ILE A 54 4.81 8.03 7.65
N LYS A 55 4.82 8.30 8.97
CA LYS A 55 5.97 8.84 9.69
C LYS A 55 7.26 8.04 9.43
N GLN A 56 7.19 6.74 9.21
CA GLN A 56 8.38 5.94 8.91
C GLN A 56 9.05 6.34 7.58
N ILE A 57 8.26 6.76 6.58
CA ILE A 57 8.78 7.32 5.33
C ILE A 57 9.29 8.74 5.58
N TYR A 58 8.55 9.53 6.36
CA TYR A 58 8.91 10.92 6.68
C TYR A 58 10.24 11.03 7.46
N ASP A 59 10.53 10.07 8.32
CA ASP A 59 11.74 10.02 9.15
C ASP A 59 13.00 9.62 8.36
N THR A 60 12.89 9.19 7.09
CA THR A 60 14.08 8.88 6.26
C THR A 60 14.66 10.15 5.65
N ASP A 61 15.99 10.21 5.50
CA ASP A 61 16.70 11.38 4.97
C ASP A 61 16.21 11.83 3.58
N THR A 62 15.79 10.86 2.77
CA THR A 62 15.33 11.07 1.39
C THR A 62 13.81 11.10 1.26
N MET A 63 13.07 10.86 2.34
CA MET A 63 11.62 10.60 2.31
C MET A 63 11.23 9.47 1.35
N THR A 64 12.15 8.54 1.10
CA THR A 64 11.93 7.35 0.28
C THR A 64 12.27 6.08 1.05
N ILE A 65 11.64 4.99 0.62
CA ILE A 65 11.99 3.62 0.99
C ILE A 65 12.10 2.86 -0.33
N ASP A 66 13.29 2.33 -0.61
CA ASP A 66 13.53 1.45 -1.76
C ASP A 66 12.71 0.16 -1.66
N ALA A 67 12.73 -0.66 -2.71
CA ALA A 67 12.00 -1.92 -2.75
C ALA A 67 12.27 -2.77 -1.51
N GLN A 68 11.26 -2.89 -0.65
CA GLN A 68 11.31 -3.69 0.57
C GLN A 68 10.16 -4.67 0.62
N THR A 69 10.43 -5.83 1.21
CA THR A 69 9.47 -6.90 1.42
C THR A 69 8.79 -6.73 2.77
N TYR A 70 7.45 -6.71 2.77
CA TYR A 70 6.63 -6.57 3.96
C TYR A 70 5.69 -7.75 4.11
N PRO A 71 5.59 -8.34 5.31
CA PRO A 71 4.60 -9.39 5.55
C PRO A 71 3.19 -8.82 5.54
N LEU A 72 2.25 -9.53 4.92
CA LEU A 72 0.84 -9.19 4.98
C LEU A 72 0.20 -9.72 6.27
N LYS A 73 -0.68 -8.93 6.86
CA LYS A 73 -1.54 -9.36 7.97
C LYS A 73 -2.78 -10.02 7.38
N SER A 74 -3.12 -11.22 7.85
CA SER A 74 -4.30 -11.95 7.40
C SER A 74 -5.59 -11.42 8.08
N VAL A 75 -6.71 -11.49 7.35
CA VAL A 75 -8.05 -11.17 7.86
C VAL A 75 -8.91 -12.43 8.08
N SER A 76 -8.91 -13.39 7.16
CA SER A 76 -9.90 -14.48 7.14
C SER A 76 -9.34 -15.91 7.17
N ALA A 77 -8.06 -16.13 6.83
CA ALA A 77 -7.39 -17.44 6.95
C ALA A 77 -5.86 -17.26 7.00
N PRO A 78 -5.08 -18.07 7.73
CA PRO A 78 -3.63 -17.91 7.79
C PRO A 78 -3.02 -17.91 6.39
N LEU A 79 -2.49 -16.75 6.00
CA LEU A 79 -1.71 -16.58 4.78
C LEU A 79 -0.28 -16.94 5.15
N ASP A 80 0.05 -18.23 5.07
CA ASP A 80 1.40 -18.67 5.38
C ASP A 80 2.38 -18.03 4.38
N LYS A 81 3.15 -17.06 4.88
CA LYS A 81 4.25 -16.37 4.17
C LYS A 81 3.83 -15.58 2.93
N THR A 82 2.68 -14.90 2.97
CA THR A 82 2.37 -13.91 1.92
C THR A 82 3.01 -12.56 2.26
N GLU A 83 3.75 -12.03 1.30
CA GLU A 83 4.50 -10.78 1.41
C GLU A 83 4.16 -9.86 0.24
N ILE A 84 4.38 -8.57 0.42
CA ILE A 84 4.27 -7.56 -0.64
C ILE A 84 5.59 -6.82 -0.76
N ILE A 85 6.04 -6.56 -1.99
CA ILE A 85 7.22 -5.75 -2.27
C ILE A 85 6.75 -4.35 -2.63
N LEU A 86 7.21 -3.34 -1.91
CA LEU A 86 6.79 -1.94 -2.09
C LEU A 86 8.00 -1.01 -2.20
N CYS A 87 7.91 -0.06 -3.12
CA CYS A 87 8.73 1.17 -3.13
C CYS A 87 7.84 2.32 -2.71
N LEU A 88 8.28 3.13 -1.75
CA LEU A 88 7.47 4.22 -1.19
C LEU A 88 8.24 5.54 -1.25
N SER A 89 7.52 6.62 -1.54
CA SER A 89 8.10 7.96 -1.61
C SER A 89 7.08 8.99 -1.18
N LEU A 90 7.50 9.89 -0.28
CA LEU A 90 6.69 11.02 0.16
C LEU A 90 7.24 12.28 -0.51
N PHE A 91 6.36 13.01 -1.20
CA PHE A 91 6.70 14.27 -1.83
C PHE A 91 5.89 15.40 -1.22
N VAL A 92 6.56 16.45 -0.76
CA VAL A 92 5.89 17.66 -0.29
C VAL A 92 5.49 18.49 -1.51
N SER A 93 4.18 18.59 -1.76
CA SER A 93 3.66 19.48 -2.79
C SER A 93 3.25 20.81 -2.17
N THR A 94 3.97 21.89 -2.51
CA THR A 94 3.60 23.25 -2.12
C THR A 94 2.55 23.86 -3.06
N ARG A 95 1.55 23.07 -3.51
CA ARG A 95 0.45 23.65 -4.30
C ARG A 95 -0.38 24.54 -3.38
N TRP A 96 -0.14 25.85 -3.49
CA TRP A 96 -1.02 26.89 -2.98
C TRP A 96 -2.39 26.69 -3.64
N VAL A 97 -3.37 26.22 -2.85
CA VAL A 97 -4.77 26.33 -3.23
C VAL A 97 -5.07 27.83 -3.20
N LYS A 98 -5.19 28.44 -4.39
CA LYS A 98 -5.77 29.78 -4.53
C LYS A 98 -7.27 29.71 -4.30
#